data_AF-A0A2T7BKC7-F1
#
_entry.id   AF-A0A2T7BKC7-F1
#
_cell.length_a   1.000
_cell.length_b   1.000
_cell.length_c   1.000
_cell.angle_alpha   90.00
_cell.angle_beta   90.00
_cell.angle_gamma   90.00
#
_symmetry.space_group_name_H-M   'P 1'
#
loop_
_entity.id
_entity.type
_entity.pdbx_description
1 polymer ?
#
loop_
_entity_poly.entity_id
_entity_poly.type
_entity_poly.pdbx_seq_one_letter_code
_entity_poly.pdbx_strand_id
1 'polypeptide(L)'
;MKQFLHVDLPCHENWDAMAQVRDGRFCGSCTQRVIDFTQLTDGEILEAIRNAGGNCCGRFTTMQLDRPLEVHSAHRAPFRMPVLTAAAFTSFLLVQALPEAHAQQQHASNVTVSQAQDTAAPANISHTEGPYMMGKIAPYRVLAGVVVNERGKPLHGITINVEGQHAPGSSDASGHFYVQLPLSVTTDQPLHLRLSDDHRHVQHVTVTLRRAGDDLQLRFRNTKAN
;
A
#
# COMPACT_ATOMS: atom_id res chain seq x y z
N MET A 1 -1.74 11.54 -1.83
CA MET A 1 -0.37 11.04 -1.62
C MET A 1 -0.37 9.54 -1.72
N LYS A 2 0.36 9.00 -2.69
CA LYS A 2 0.63 7.57 -2.79
C LYS A 2 1.94 7.26 -2.06
N GLN A 3 2.02 6.08 -1.46
CA GLN A 3 3.24 5.57 -0.83
C GLN A 3 3.94 4.64 -1.82
N PHE A 4 5.25 4.64 -1.76
CA PHE A 4 6.13 3.86 -2.63
C PHE A 4 7.24 3.25 -1.79
N LEU A 5 7.83 2.20 -2.32
CA LEU A 5 8.90 1.43 -1.69
C LEU A 5 10.13 1.44 -2.58
N HIS A 6 11.28 1.88 -2.05
CA HIS A 6 12.57 1.82 -2.73
C HIS A 6 13.63 1.12 -1.86
N VAL A 7 14.65 0.57 -2.51
CA VAL A 7 15.82 -0.02 -1.88
C VAL A 7 17.02 0.91 -2.10
N ASP A 8 17.32 1.78 -1.13
CA ASP A 8 18.41 2.77 -1.22
C ASP A 8 19.80 2.11 -1.20
N LEU A 9 19.95 1.02 -0.45
CA LEU A 9 21.21 0.30 -0.28
C LEU A 9 21.00 -1.17 -0.63
N PRO A 10 21.15 -1.54 -1.92
CA PRO A 10 21.10 -2.92 -2.35
C PRO A 10 22.11 -3.79 -1.58
N CYS A 11 21.65 -4.96 -1.16
CA CYS A 11 22.44 -5.99 -0.52
C CYS A 11 22.55 -7.18 -1.48
N HIS A 12 23.77 -7.55 -1.85
CA HIS A 12 24.04 -8.64 -2.77
C HIS A 12 24.45 -9.95 -2.06
N GLU A 13 24.24 -10.03 -0.75
CA GLU A 13 24.52 -11.24 0.03
C GLU A 13 23.57 -12.39 -0.35
N ASN A 14 24.08 -13.62 -0.20
CA ASN A 14 23.29 -14.81 -0.48
C ASN A 14 22.29 -15.07 0.66
N TRP A 15 21.00 -14.84 0.38
CA TRP A 15 19.88 -15.13 1.29
C TRP A 15 19.92 -16.54 1.88
N ASP A 16 20.19 -17.56 1.06
CA ASP A 16 20.13 -18.95 1.49
C ASP A 16 21.27 -19.32 2.44
N ALA A 17 22.40 -18.60 2.34
CA ALA A 17 23.55 -18.73 3.22
C ALA A 17 23.40 -17.98 4.56
N MET A 18 22.36 -17.14 4.72
CA MET A 18 22.15 -16.38 5.95
C MET A 18 21.60 -17.23 7.09
N ALA A 19 22.01 -16.92 8.32
CA ALA A 19 21.49 -17.56 9.52
C ALA A 19 20.02 -17.20 9.75
N GLN A 20 19.20 -18.21 10.02
CA GLN A 20 17.78 -18.03 10.33
C GLN A 20 17.62 -17.41 11.71
N VAL A 21 16.73 -16.41 11.81
CA VAL A 21 16.36 -15.76 13.07
C VAL A 21 14.83 -15.66 13.16
N ARG A 22 14.31 -15.21 14.30
CA ARG A 22 12.87 -14.98 14.45
C ARG A 22 12.39 -13.97 13.39
N ASP A 23 11.39 -14.38 12.62
CA ASP A 23 10.74 -13.58 11.56
C ASP A 23 11.68 -13.12 10.43
N GLY A 24 12.74 -13.89 10.11
CA GLY A 24 13.61 -13.59 8.96
C GLY A 24 14.98 -14.26 9.00
N ARG A 25 15.96 -13.61 8.38
CA ARG A 25 17.37 -14.03 8.40
C ARG A 25 18.29 -12.89 8.83
N PHE A 26 19.44 -13.18 9.39
CA PHE A 26 20.42 -12.15 9.75
C PHE A 26 21.48 -12.00 8.65
N CYS A 27 21.61 -10.78 8.11
CA CYS A 27 22.65 -10.46 7.14
C CYS A 27 23.86 -9.88 7.87
N GLY A 28 25.03 -10.53 7.74
CA GLY A 28 26.29 -10.02 8.30
C GLY A 28 26.72 -8.68 7.69
N SER A 29 26.53 -8.51 6.39
CA SER A 29 26.91 -7.28 5.66
C SER A 29 26.09 -6.06 6.09
N CYS A 30 24.76 -6.15 6.07
CA CYS A 30 23.88 -5.08 6.56
C CYS A 30 23.82 -4.97 8.08
N THR A 31 24.37 -5.95 8.82
CA THR A 31 24.25 -6.08 10.28
C THR A 31 22.81 -5.96 10.80
N GLN A 32 21.86 -6.35 9.96
CA GLN A 32 20.43 -6.18 10.17
C GLN A 32 19.68 -7.49 9.90
N ARG A 33 18.51 -7.61 10.50
CA ARG A 33 17.53 -8.63 10.13
C ARG A 33 16.96 -8.30 8.75
N VAL A 34 16.97 -9.29 7.89
CA VAL A 34 16.34 -9.27 6.57
C VAL A 34 15.00 -9.99 6.67
N ILE A 35 13.92 -9.28 6.35
CA ILE A 35 12.55 -9.81 6.30
C ILE A 35 12.24 -10.20 4.86
N ASP A 36 11.62 -11.36 4.65
CA ASP A 36 11.16 -11.77 3.32
C ASP A 36 9.77 -11.18 3.04
N PHE A 37 9.69 -10.25 2.09
CA PHE A 37 8.44 -9.61 1.67
C PHE A 37 7.89 -10.19 0.37
N THR A 38 8.57 -11.15 -0.26
CA THR A 38 8.26 -11.62 -1.63
C THR A 38 6.85 -12.18 -1.77
N GLN A 39 6.23 -12.63 -0.67
CA GLN A 39 4.88 -13.20 -0.63
C GLN A 39 3.85 -12.30 0.08
N LEU A 40 4.24 -11.08 0.48
CA LEU A 40 3.37 -10.17 1.23
C LEU A 40 2.61 -9.21 0.31
N THR A 41 1.38 -8.91 0.69
CA THR A 41 0.55 -7.85 0.07
C THR A 41 1.01 -6.45 0.48
N ASP A 42 0.61 -5.41 -0.25
CA ASP A 42 0.99 -4.01 0.06
C ASP A 42 0.63 -3.59 1.49
N GLY A 43 -0.53 -4.01 1.98
CA GLY A 43 -0.95 -3.76 3.36
C GLY A 43 -0.04 -4.44 4.38
N GLU A 44 0.31 -5.71 4.14
CA GLU A 44 1.19 -6.50 5.00
C GLU A 44 2.64 -5.99 4.97
N ILE A 45 3.14 -5.57 3.80
CA ILE A 45 4.47 -4.96 3.66
C ILE A 45 4.55 -3.69 4.53
N LEU A 46 3.57 -2.79 4.41
CA LEU A 46 3.54 -1.55 5.19
C LEU A 46 3.42 -1.81 6.69
N GLU A 47 2.64 -2.81 7.09
CA GLU A 47 2.53 -3.24 8.49
C GLU A 47 3.84 -3.82 9.03
N ALA A 48 4.48 -4.73 8.28
CA ALA A 48 5.74 -5.32 8.67
C ALA A 48 6.87 -4.27 8.78
N ILE A 49 6.95 -3.32 7.83
CA ILE A 49 7.91 -2.20 7.89
C ILE A 49 7.66 -1.33 9.13
N ARG A 50 6.40 -1.01 9.43
CA ARG A 50 6.02 -0.23 10.62
C ARG A 50 6.41 -0.96 11.90
N ASN A 51 6.14 -2.26 12.00
CA ASN A 51 6.50 -3.09 13.16
C ASN A 51 8.02 -3.24 13.32
N ALA A 52 8.77 -3.17 12.22
CA ALA A 52 10.23 -3.17 12.23
C ALA A 52 10.86 -1.79 12.54
N GLY A 53 10.06 -0.76 12.83
CA GLY A 53 10.54 0.59 13.13
C GLY A 53 11.07 1.35 11.91
N GLY A 54 10.68 0.96 10.69
CA GLY A 54 10.99 1.67 9.44
C GLY A 54 12.43 1.55 8.94
N ASN A 55 13.35 0.94 9.72
CA ASN A 55 14.75 0.75 9.36
C ASN A 55 15.11 -0.74 9.37
N CYS A 56 14.75 -1.44 8.30
CA CYS A 56 15.07 -2.85 8.12
C CYS A 56 15.58 -3.14 6.71
N CYS A 57 16.27 -4.26 6.58
CA CYS A 57 16.62 -4.84 5.29
C CYS A 57 15.47 -5.77 4.89
N GLY A 58 15.14 -5.80 3.59
CA GLY A 58 14.08 -6.66 3.08
C GLY A 58 14.49 -7.36 1.80
N ARG A 59 13.83 -8.48 1.53
CA ARG A 59 13.87 -9.19 0.24
C ARG A 59 12.55 -8.98 -0.48
N PHE A 60 12.61 -8.44 -1.69
CA PHE A 60 11.47 -8.04 -2.50
C PHE A 60 11.55 -8.66 -3.89
N THR A 61 10.40 -8.89 -4.50
CA THR A 61 10.33 -9.03 -5.96
C THR A 61 10.47 -7.65 -6.60
N THR A 62 11.05 -7.56 -7.80
CA THR A 62 11.17 -6.28 -8.53
C THR A 62 9.81 -5.60 -8.76
N MET A 63 8.73 -6.38 -8.87
CA MET A 63 7.37 -5.87 -9.08
C MET A 63 6.75 -5.22 -7.82
N GLN A 64 7.37 -5.37 -6.64
CA GLN A 64 6.93 -4.71 -5.40
C GLN A 64 7.56 -3.34 -5.20
N LEU A 65 8.63 -3.01 -5.93
CA LEU A 65 9.38 -1.76 -5.78
C LEU A 65 8.93 -0.69 -6.76
N ASP A 66 9.18 0.57 -6.41
CA ASP A 66 9.02 1.76 -7.27
C ASP A 66 7.65 1.91 -7.94
N ARG A 67 6.63 1.32 -7.31
CA ARG A 67 5.23 1.43 -7.71
C ARG A 67 4.38 1.96 -6.56
N PRO A 68 3.21 2.55 -6.86
CA PRO A 68 2.29 2.95 -5.81
C PRO A 68 1.77 1.72 -5.06
N LEU A 69 1.81 1.78 -3.74
CA LEU A 69 1.25 0.75 -2.86
C LEU A 69 -0.26 0.94 -2.72
N GLU A 70 -1.02 -0.12 -2.94
CA GLU A 70 -2.48 -0.17 -2.90
C GLU A 70 -2.95 -0.76 -1.57
N VAL A 71 -3.28 0.11 -0.62
CA VAL A 71 -3.91 -0.32 0.62
C VAL A 71 -5.40 -0.36 0.43
N HIS A 72 -5.92 -1.53 0.06
CA HIS A 72 -7.35 -1.79 0.14
C HIS A 72 -7.74 -1.73 1.62
N SER A 73 -8.36 -0.62 2.01
CA SER A 73 -8.93 -0.47 3.33
C SER A 73 -10.08 -1.45 3.43
N ALA A 74 -9.83 -2.64 3.98
CA ALA A 74 -10.88 -3.52 4.45
C ALA A 74 -11.55 -2.79 5.61
N HIS A 75 -12.48 -1.88 5.28
CA HIS A 75 -13.40 -1.31 6.23
C HIS A 75 -14.23 -2.52 6.72
N ARG A 76 -13.74 -3.22 7.74
CA ARG A 76 -14.56 -4.16 8.52
C ARG A 76 -15.60 -3.28 9.19
N ALA A 77 -16.69 -3.01 8.46
CA ALA A 77 -17.91 -2.51 9.05
C ALA A 77 -18.19 -3.43 10.24
N PRO A 78 -18.37 -2.89 11.47
CA PRO A 78 -18.68 -3.74 12.60
C PRO A 78 -19.98 -4.46 12.23
N PHE A 79 -19.88 -5.77 12.03
CA PHE A 79 -21.00 -6.65 11.80
C PHE A 79 -21.82 -6.66 13.11
N ARG A 80 -22.67 -5.64 13.27
CA ARG A 80 -23.64 -5.58 14.35
C ARG A 80 -24.69 -6.63 14.02
N MET A 81 -24.48 -7.86 14.51
CA MET A 81 -25.54 -8.85 14.53
C MET A 81 -26.65 -8.34 15.45
N PRO A 82 -27.88 -8.11 14.95
CA PRO A 82 -28.98 -7.86 15.84
C PRO A 82 -29.28 -9.17 16.56
N VAL A 83 -29.09 -9.18 17.88
CA VAL A 83 -29.59 -10.24 18.76
C VAL A 83 -31.12 -10.16 18.71
N LEU A 84 -31.75 -11.04 17.93
CA LEU A 84 -33.19 -11.26 17.98
C LEU A 84 -33.49 -11.93 19.33
N THR A 85 -33.96 -11.15 20.30
CA THR A 85 -34.51 -11.67 21.55
C THR A 85 -35.78 -12.45 21.24
N ALA A 86 -35.70 -13.78 21.36
CA ALA A 86 -36.82 -14.69 21.25
C ALA A 86 -37.83 -14.43 22.37
N ALA A 87 -39.02 -13.94 22.01
CA ALA A 87 -40.18 -13.91 22.88
C ALA A 87 -41.44 -14.23 22.05
N ALA A 88 -41.88 -15.48 22.12
CA ALA A 88 -43.28 -15.85 22.36
C ALA A 88 -43.48 -17.36 22.14
N PHE A 89 -43.62 -18.07 23.26
CA PHE A 89 -44.40 -19.29 23.33
C PHE A 89 -45.86 -18.95 22.99
N THR A 90 -46.53 -19.73 22.15
CA THR A 90 -47.82 -20.37 22.51
C THR A 90 -48.15 -21.47 21.50
N SER A 91 -48.43 -22.62 22.08
CA SER A 91 -48.83 -23.88 21.46
C SER A 91 -50.21 -23.77 20.80
N PHE A 92 -50.39 -24.43 19.65
CA PHE A 92 -51.70 -24.94 19.26
C PHE A 92 -51.54 -26.40 18.82
N LEU A 93 -52.16 -27.30 19.58
CA LEU A 93 -52.15 -28.74 19.40
C LEU A 93 -53.37 -29.20 18.59
N LEU A 94 -53.10 -30.15 17.68
CA LEU A 94 -53.93 -31.28 17.26
C LEU A 94 -55.12 -31.01 16.31
N VAL A 95 -55.17 -31.74 15.17
CA VAL A 95 -56.20 -32.74 14.81
C VAL A 95 -55.72 -33.54 13.58
N GLN A 96 -55.92 -34.86 13.61
CA GLN A 96 -55.47 -35.87 12.63
C GLN A 96 -56.57 -36.20 11.62
N ALA A 97 -56.20 -36.58 10.38
CA ALA A 97 -56.66 -37.79 9.67
C ALA A 97 -56.10 -37.87 8.22
N LEU A 98 -55.62 -39.06 7.85
CA LEU A 98 -55.13 -39.56 6.53
C LEU A 98 -56.32 -39.82 5.56
N PRO A 99 -56.18 -40.12 4.23
CA PRO A 99 -55.10 -40.92 3.63
C PRO A 99 -54.61 -40.59 2.19
N GLU A 100 -53.41 -41.13 1.92
CA GLU A 100 -52.85 -41.73 0.69
C GLU A 100 -53.39 -41.30 -0.69
N ALA A 101 -52.49 -40.71 -1.48
CA ALA A 101 -52.53 -40.80 -2.95
C ALA A 101 -51.12 -41.16 -3.47
N HIS A 102 -51.03 -42.34 -4.07
CA HIS A 102 -49.87 -42.88 -4.78
C HIS A 102 -49.75 -42.30 -6.20
N ALA A 103 -48.57 -42.51 -6.80
CA ALA A 103 -48.17 -42.38 -8.22
C ALA A 103 -47.61 -40.99 -8.62
N GLN A 104 -46.49 -40.86 -9.34
CA GLN A 104 -45.63 -41.82 -10.00
C GLN A 104 -44.20 -41.26 -10.15
N GLN A 105 -43.28 -42.19 -10.30
CA GLN A 105 -41.83 -42.14 -10.33
C GLN A 105 -41.29 -42.00 -11.77
N GLN A 106 -39.96 -41.83 -11.86
CA GLN A 106 -39.04 -42.00 -13.01
C GLN A 106 -38.48 -40.67 -13.56
N HIS A 107 -37.17 -40.44 -13.70
CA HIS A 107 -36.07 -41.35 -14.00
C HIS A 107 -34.75 -40.93 -13.32
N ALA A 108 -33.93 -41.95 -13.07
CA ALA A 108 -32.59 -41.91 -12.52
C ALA A 108 -31.55 -41.24 -13.44
N SER A 109 -30.58 -40.56 -12.84
CA SER A 109 -29.18 -40.72 -13.22
C SER A 109 -28.35 -40.79 -11.94
N ASN A 110 -27.73 -41.95 -11.81
CA ASN A 110 -26.85 -42.44 -10.80
C ASN A 110 -25.42 -41.99 -11.11
N VAL A 111 -24.78 -41.23 -10.21
CA VAL A 111 -23.31 -41.29 -10.08
C VAL A 111 -22.92 -41.27 -8.60
N THR A 112 -22.44 -42.45 -8.21
CA THR A 112 -21.54 -42.89 -7.16
C THR A 112 -20.75 -41.82 -6.38
N VAL A 113 -21.03 -41.76 -5.07
CA VAL A 113 -20.10 -41.94 -3.92
C VAL A 113 -18.61 -41.66 -4.18
N SER A 114 -18.00 -40.75 -3.41
CA SER A 114 -17.09 -41.15 -2.32
C SER A 114 -16.57 -39.97 -1.51
N GLN A 115 -16.71 -40.10 -0.19
CA GLN A 115 -15.85 -39.46 0.80
C GLN A 115 -14.41 -39.98 0.62
N ALA A 116 -13.41 -39.13 0.86
CA ALA A 116 -12.11 -39.54 1.37
C ALA A 116 -11.41 -38.35 2.04
N GLN A 117 -11.02 -38.57 3.29
CA GLN A 117 -10.21 -37.70 4.14
C GLN A 117 -8.73 -37.69 3.70
N ASP A 118 -8.08 -36.57 4.01
CA ASP A 118 -6.68 -36.40 4.44
C ASP A 118 -5.56 -37.14 3.69
N THR A 119 -4.71 -36.38 2.99
CA THR A 119 -3.26 -36.55 3.12
C THR A 119 -2.53 -35.24 2.84
N ALA A 120 -1.49 -34.98 3.64
CA ALA A 120 -0.73 -33.75 3.68
C ALA A 120 0.28 -33.56 2.52
N ALA A 121 0.51 -32.28 2.22
CA ALA A 121 1.73 -31.62 1.74
C ALA A 121 2.19 -31.80 0.27
N PRO A 122 2.99 -30.86 -0.28
CA PRO A 122 3.30 -29.50 0.16
C PRO A 122 2.81 -28.42 -0.83
N ALA A 123 2.88 -27.18 -0.37
CA ALA A 123 2.90 -25.99 -1.21
C ALA A 123 3.90 -26.19 -2.36
N ASN A 124 3.39 -26.25 -3.60
CA ASN A 124 4.20 -25.95 -4.77
C ASN A 124 3.82 -24.54 -5.22
N ILE A 125 4.10 -23.56 -4.36
CA ILE A 125 4.43 -22.24 -4.86
C ILE A 125 5.78 -22.48 -5.53
N SER A 126 5.75 -22.70 -6.85
CA SER A 126 6.96 -22.71 -7.64
C SER A 126 7.76 -21.49 -7.22
N HIS A 127 8.94 -21.74 -6.65
CA HIS A 127 9.94 -20.72 -6.46
C HIS A 127 10.21 -20.15 -7.84
N THR A 128 9.50 -19.08 -8.18
CA THR A 128 9.91 -18.22 -9.27
C THR A 128 11.20 -17.62 -8.78
N GLU A 129 12.32 -18.17 -9.23
CA GLU A 129 13.61 -17.51 -9.28
C GLU A 129 13.49 -16.30 -10.23
N GLY A 130 12.59 -15.38 -9.89
CA GLY A 130 12.55 -14.05 -10.46
C GLY A 130 13.65 -13.22 -9.80
N PRO A 131 14.11 -12.14 -10.44
CA PRO A 131 15.07 -11.23 -9.83
C PRO A 131 14.46 -10.69 -8.53
N TYR A 132 15.00 -11.12 -7.40
CA TYR A 132 14.70 -10.55 -6.09
C TYR A 132 15.76 -9.51 -5.75
N MET A 133 15.31 -8.39 -5.19
CA MET A 133 16.16 -7.33 -4.70
C MET A 133 16.19 -7.40 -3.18
N MET A 134 17.40 -7.46 -2.63
CA MET A 134 17.62 -7.32 -1.20
C MET A 134 18.25 -5.98 -0.89
N GLY A 135 17.95 -5.41 0.28
CA GLY A 135 18.62 -4.21 0.74
C GLY A 135 17.83 -3.41 1.75
N LYS A 136 18.44 -2.32 2.20
CA LYS A 136 17.81 -1.40 3.14
C LYS A 136 16.65 -0.67 2.47
N ILE A 137 15.53 -0.65 3.16
CA ILE A 137 14.30 -0.03 2.69
C ILE A 137 14.26 1.45 3.04
N ALA A 138 13.84 2.28 2.08
CA ALA A 138 13.47 3.65 2.30
C ALA A 138 12.08 3.91 1.72
N PRO A 139 11.03 3.88 2.56
CA PRO A 139 9.69 4.14 2.08
C PRO A 139 9.52 5.65 1.90
N TYR A 140 8.87 6.04 0.81
CA TYR A 140 8.62 7.44 0.48
C TYR A 140 7.17 7.68 0.08
N ARG A 141 6.75 8.93 0.18
CA ARG A 141 5.52 9.49 -0.40
C ARG A 141 5.91 10.37 -1.57
N VAL A 142 4.99 10.51 -2.51
CA VAL A 142 5.13 11.51 -3.56
C VAL A 142 4.17 12.67 -3.27
N LEU A 143 4.74 13.87 -3.16
CA LEU A 143 4.03 15.14 -3.25
C LEU A 143 3.94 15.51 -4.73
N ALA A 144 2.72 15.56 -5.25
CA ALA A 144 2.46 15.93 -6.63
C ALA A 144 1.57 17.16 -6.68
N GLY A 145 1.74 17.99 -7.71
CA GLY A 145 0.92 19.17 -7.91
C GLY A 145 1.21 19.88 -9.24
N VAL A 146 0.61 21.05 -9.43
CA VAL A 146 0.83 21.92 -10.59
C VAL A 146 1.27 23.29 -10.12
N VAL A 147 2.31 23.85 -10.76
CA VAL A 147 2.72 25.24 -10.58
C VAL A 147 2.09 26.11 -11.65
N VAL A 148 1.36 27.15 -11.23
CA VAL A 148 0.70 28.11 -12.13
C VAL A 148 1.05 29.54 -11.77
N ASN A 149 0.94 30.46 -12.73
CA ASN A 149 1.04 31.89 -12.46
C ASN A 149 -0.28 32.48 -11.92
N GLU A 150 -0.31 33.80 -11.69
CA GLU A 150 -1.51 34.50 -11.19
C GLU A 150 -2.73 34.41 -12.12
N ARG A 151 -2.51 34.19 -13.42
CA ARG A 151 -3.55 33.99 -14.44
C ARG A 151 -3.95 32.52 -14.61
N GLY A 152 -3.40 31.60 -13.82
CA GLY A 152 -3.64 30.16 -13.91
C GLY A 152 -2.88 29.46 -15.05
N LYS A 153 -1.97 30.13 -15.75
CA LYS A 153 -1.12 29.50 -16.77
C LYS A 153 -0.06 28.61 -16.09
N PRO A 154 0.10 27.34 -16.51
CA PRO A 154 1.16 26.48 -15.99
C PRO A 154 2.57 27.04 -16.23
N LEU A 155 3.47 26.78 -15.28
CA LEU A 155 4.85 27.25 -15.29
C LEU A 155 5.81 26.06 -15.23
N HIS A 156 6.71 25.99 -16.20
CA HIS A 156 7.76 24.97 -16.30
C HIS A 156 9.08 25.47 -15.68
N GLY A 157 9.94 24.54 -15.28
CA GLY A 157 11.28 24.83 -14.77
C GLY A 157 11.31 25.44 -13.36
N ILE A 158 10.16 25.53 -12.69
CA ILE A 158 10.13 26.01 -11.30
C ILE A 158 10.67 24.90 -10.41
N THR A 159 11.74 25.18 -9.69
CA THR A 159 12.30 24.27 -8.68
C THR A 159 11.45 24.32 -7.42
N ILE A 160 11.05 23.17 -6.91
CA ILE A 160 10.28 23.01 -5.67
C ILE A 160 11.17 22.30 -4.67
N ASN A 161 11.67 23.06 -3.69
CA ASN A 161 12.44 22.51 -2.59
C ASN A 161 11.57 22.41 -1.34
N VAL A 162 11.63 21.28 -0.64
CA VAL A 162 10.94 21.09 0.64
C VAL A 162 11.96 21.34 1.74
N GLU A 163 11.68 22.28 2.62
CA GLU A 163 12.62 22.64 3.68
C GLU A 163 12.95 21.42 4.55
N GLY A 164 14.25 21.17 4.75
CA GLY A 164 14.75 19.98 5.47
C GLY A 164 14.85 18.70 4.64
N GLN A 165 14.56 18.73 3.33
CA GLN A 165 14.74 17.60 2.42
C GLN A 165 15.82 17.90 1.36
N HIS A 166 16.55 16.87 0.96
CA HIS A 166 17.64 16.97 -0.01
C HIS A 166 17.24 16.65 -1.46
N ALA A 167 15.97 16.29 -1.70
CA ALA A 167 15.46 15.90 -3.00
C ALA A 167 14.52 16.99 -3.58
N PRO A 168 15.04 17.99 -4.30
CA PRO A 168 14.20 19.00 -4.96
C PRO A 168 13.48 18.40 -6.17
N GLY A 169 12.24 18.84 -6.40
CA GLY A 169 11.50 18.58 -7.64
C GLY A 169 11.59 19.76 -8.59
N SER A 170 11.21 19.54 -9.85
CA SER A 170 11.04 20.62 -10.83
C SER A 170 9.71 20.43 -11.58
N SER A 171 9.09 21.54 -11.98
CA SER A 171 7.88 21.50 -12.78
C SER A 171 8.19 21.25 -14.26
N ASP A 172 7.41 20.37 -14.90
CA ASP A 172 7.54 20.02 -16.31
C ASP A 172 6.89 21.08 -17.25
N ALA A 173 6.87 20.79 -18.56
CA ALA A 173 6.30 21.69 -19.58
C ALA A 173 4.80 22.02 -19.35
N SER A 174 4.07 21.15 -18.67
CA SER A 174 2.67 21.30 -18.27
C SER A 174 2.52 21.85 -16.84
N GLY A 175 3.61 22.22 -16.19
CA GLY A 175 3.67 22.74 -14.83
C GLY A 175 3.50 21.69 -13.74
N HIS A 176 3.40 20.41 -14.07
CA HIS A 176 3.29 19.34 -13.08
C HIS A 176 4.64 19.10 -12.41
N PHE A 177 4.62 18.81 -11.11
CA PHE A 177 5.82 18.44 -10.37
C PHE A 177 5.58 17.23 -9.47
N TYR A 178 6.68 16.56 -9.14
CA TYR A 178 6.72 15.43 -8.23
C TYR A 178 7.93 15.57 -7.31
N VAL A 179 7.72 15.43 -6.00
CA VAL A 179 8.78 15.44 -4.98
C VAL A 179 8.65 14.17 -4.12
N GLN A 180 9.75 13.43 -4.00
CA GLN A 180 9.83 12.30 -3.08
C GLN A 180 10.08 12.79 -1.66
N LEU A 181 9.23 12.36 -0.73
CA LEU A 181 9.28 12.70 0.68
C LEU A 181 9.45 11.43 1.51
N PRO A 182 10.44 11.32 2.40
CA PRO A 182 10.54 10.20 3.32
C PRO A 182 9.25 10.05 4.15
N LEU A 183 8.89 8.82 4.54
CA LEU A 183 7.71 8.59 5.40
C LEU A 183 7.81 9.26 6.79
N SER A 184 9.00 9.68 7.22
CA SER A 184 9.20 10.43 8.46
C SER A 184 8.58 11.84 8.43
N VAL A 185 8.28 12.38 7.24
CA VAL A 185 7.56 13.63 7.09
C VAL A 185 6.07 13.38 7.36
N THR A 186 5.61 13.77 8.56
CA THR A 186 4.22 13.59 9.00
C THR A 186 3.27 14.59 8.33
N THR A 187 2.04 14.17 8.03
CA THR A 187 0.99 15.01 7.43
C THR A 187 0.40 16.07 8.39
N ASP A 188 0.64 15.91 9.69
CA ASP A 188 0.08 16.78 10.73
C ASP A 188 0.80 18.12 10.84
N GLN A 189 2.02 18.23 10.30
CA GLN A 189 2.78 19.47 10.27
C GLN A 189 2.70 20.11 8.88
N PRO A 190 2.60 21.45 8.82
CA PRO A 190 2.69 22.16 7.55
C PRO A 190 4.08 21.95 6.92
N LEU A 191 4.10 21.61 5.63
CA LEU A 191 5.33 21.60 4.84
C LEU A 191 5.62 23.02 4.35
N HIS A 192 6.84 23.48 4.59
CA HIS A 192 7.36 24.70 4.02
C HIS A 192 8.07 24.38 2.70
N LEU A 193 7.53 24.91 1.61
CA LEU A 193 8.04 24.77 0.26
C LEU A 193 8.72 26.07 -0.16
N ARG A 194 9.86 25.95 -0.83
CA ARG A 194 10.55 27.04 -1.49
C ARG A 194 10.51 26.83 -3.00
N LEU A 195 9.74 27.66 -3.69
CA LEU A 195 9.65 27.66 -5.15
C LEU A 195 10.68 28.64 -5.70
N SER A 196 11.43 28.25 -6.71
CA SER A 196 12.37 29.16 -7.36
C SER A 196 12.55 28.97 -8.86
N ASP A 197 12.70 30.07 -9.57
CA ASP A 197 13.05 30.15 -11.00
C ASP A 197 14.56 30.45 -11.13
N ASP A 198 15.36 29.47 -11.55
CA ASP A 198 16.83 29.56 -11.71
C ASP A 198 17.56 30.24 -10.53
N HIS A 199 17.06 30.03 -9.31
CA HIS A 199 17.51 30.68 -8.07
C HIS A 199 17.38 32.22 -8.00
N ARG A 200 16.78 32.88 -9.00
CA ARG A 200 16.66 34.35 -9.06
C ARG A 200 15.44 34.88 -8.31
N HIS A 201 14.32 34.18 -8.43
CA HIS A 201 13.08 34.53 -7.76
C HIS A 201 12.71 33.40 -6.82
N VAL A 202 12.47 33.73 -5.54
CA VAL A 202 12.17 32.75 -4.51
C VAL A 202 10.84 33.10 -3.85
N GLN A 203 9.94 32.12 -3.76
CA GLN A 203 8.68 32.25 -3.05
C GLN A 203 8.54 31.12 -2.03
N HIS A 204 8.22 31.47 -0.79
CA HIS A 204 7.90 30.49 0.25
C HIS A 204 6.39 30.22 0.24
N VAL A 205 6.02 28.94 0.26
CA VAL A 205 4.64 28.48 0.28
C VAL A 205 4.49 27.43 1.37
N THR A 206 3.50 27.60 2.23
CA THR A 206 3.18 26.63 3.28
C THR A 206 2.01 25.78 2.83
N VAL A 207 2.18 24.45 2.87
CA VAL A 207 1.16 23.48 2.46
C VAL A 207 0.83 22.56 3.62
N THR A 208 -0.45 22.42 3.95
CA THR A 208 -0.92 21.41 4.89
C THR A 208 -1.42 20.20 4.12
N LEU A 209 -0.85 19.02 4.39
CA LEU A 209 -1.23 17.77 3.73
C LEU A 209 -2.49 17.21 4.39
N ARG A 210 -3.68 17.60 3.90
CA ARG A 210 -4.94 17.25 4.58
C ARG A 210 -5.45 15.84 4.29
N ARG A 211 -5.16 15.25 3.13
CA ARG A 211 -5.41 13.81 2.86
C ARG A 211 -4.71 13.28 1.61
N ALA A 212 -4.78 11.95 1.43
CA ALA A 212 -4.35 11.31 0.19
C ALA A 212 -5.33 11.62 -0.95
N GLY A 213 -4.96 12.52 -1.87
CA GLY A 213 -5.70 12.76 -3.11
C GLY A 213 -6.01 14.23 -3.41
N ASP A 214 -5.61 15.16 -2.55
CA ASP A 214 -5.82 16.59 -2.81
C ASP A 214 -4.98 17.06 -4.01
N ASP A 215 -5.62 17.64 -5.01
CA ASP A 215 -4.96 18.31 -6.14
C ASP A 215 -4.26 19.58 -5.63
N LEU A 216 -2.94 19.48 -5.43
CA LEU A 216 -2.14 20.60 -4.95
C LEU A 216 -1.83 21.56 -6.11
N GLN A 217 -2.46 22.73 -6.11
CA GLN A 217 -2.09 23.82 -7.01
C GLN A 217 -1.25 24.86 -6.27
N LEU A 218 -0.02 25.06 -6.71
CA LEU A 218 0.89 26.07 -6.18
C LEU A 218 0.90 27.29 -7.11
N ARG A 219 0.58 28.46 -6.56
CA ARG A 219 0.67 29.72 -7.30
C ARG A 219 2.05 30.33 -7.14
N PHE A 220 2.76 30.50 -8.24
CA PHE A 220 4.06 31.16 -8.29
C PHE A 220 3.93 32.57 -8.88
N ARG A 221 4.31 33.57 -8.11
CA ARG A 221 4.31 34.98 -8.51
C ARG A 221 5.67 35.32 -9.10
N ASN A 222 5.78 35.29 -10.43
CA ASN A 222 6.93 35.83 -11.13
C ASN A 222 6.68 37.33 -11.40
N THR A 223 7.58 38.20 -10.94
CA THR A 223 7.49 39.66 -11.17
C THR A 223 7.90 40.07 -12.59
N LYS A 224 8.28 39.12 -13.47
CA LYS A 224 8.69 39.38 -14.87
C LYS A 224 7.63 39.03 -15.92
N ALA A 225 6.37 38.86 -15.56
CA ALA A 225 5.29 38.73 -16.54
C ALA A 225 4.59 40.08 -16.75
N ASN A 226 5.30 41.04 -17.35
CA ASN A 226 4.69 42.15 -18.08
C ASN A 226 5.23 42.14 -19.51
#